data_AF-A0A0S8H237-F1
#
_entry.id   AF-A0A0S8H237-F1
#
_cell.length_a   1.000
_cell.length_b   1.000
_cell.length_c   1.000
_cell.angle_alpha   90.00
_cell.angle_beta   90.00
_cell.angle_gamma   90.00
#
_symmetry.space_group_name_H-M   'P 1'
#
loop_
_entity.id
_entity.type
_entity.pdbx_description
1 polymer ?
#
loop_
_entity_poly.entity_id
_entity_poly.type
_entity_poly.pdbx_seq_one_letter_code
_entity_poly.pdbx_strand_id
1 'polypeptide(L)'
;MPLERFVVPRRAFADERTGREVWQLTDGEFECVPPYMDTPAWSGDDRYLVFMCNRSGFWQPYRLELATGEAAQLCEVSDAGFFSVAVDPIGNEAYCADGRG
;
A
#
# COMPACT_ATOMS: atom_id res chain seq x y z
N MET A 1 15.56 9.43 -6.19
CA MET A 1 16.40 8.80 -5.12
C MET A 1 16.27 7.28 -5.23
N PRO A 2 17.05 6.40 -4.54
CA PRO A 2 16.71 4.97 -4.55
C PRO A 2 15.32 4.75 -3.93
N LEU A 3 14.55 3.83 -4.50
CA LEU A 3 13.22 3.48 -4.00
C LEU A 3 13.32 2.84 -2.61
N GLU A 4 12.45 3.29 -1.70
CA GLU A 4 12.45 2.84 -0.31
C GLU A 4 11.91 1.40 -0.17
N ARG A 5 12.44 0.67 0.82
CA ARG A 5 11.93 -0.63 1.27
C ARG A 5 11.90 -0.72 2.78
N PHE A 6 10.88 -1.37 3.32
CA PHE A 6 10.77 -1.64 4.76
C PHE A 6 9.92 -2.88 5.04
N VAL A 7 10.00 -3.41 6.25
CA VAL A 7 9.15 -4.51 6.70
C VAL A 7 7.99 -3.94 7.51
N VAL A 8 6.76 -4.35 7.18
CA VAL A 8 5.59 -4.01 7.97
C VAL A 8 5.50 -4.89 9.22
N PRO A 9 5.22 -4.31 10.40
CA PRO A 9 4.96 -5.12 11.59
C PRO A 9 3.56 -5.72 11.50
N ARG A 10 3.47 -7.03 11.25
CA ARG A 10 2.19 -7.75 11.30
C ARG A 10 1.70 -7.85 12.75
N ARG A 11 0.81 -6.95 13.15
CA ARG A 11 0.12 -7.00 14.45
C ARG A 11 -1.31 -7.47 14.25
N ALA A 12 -1.69 -8.52 14.95
CA ALA A 12 -3.05 -9.05 14.95
C ALA A 12 -3.70 -8.83 16.31
N PHE A 13 -4.97 -8.42 16.31
CA PHE A 13 -5.79 -8.31 17.51
C PHE A 13 -7.23 -8.72 17.20
N ALA A 14 -8.00 -9.07 18.21
CA ALA A 14 -9.42 -9.37 18.06
C ALA A 14 -10.25 -8.09 18.18
N ASP A 15 -11.18 -7.89 17.26
CA ASP A 15 -12.22 -6.86 17.39
C ASP A 15 -13.13 -7.19 18.58
N GLU A 16 -13.23 -6.30 19.55
CA GLU A 16 -13.91 -6.55 20.84
C GLU A 16 -15.40 -6.88 20.68
N ARG A 17 -16.04 -6.39 19.61
CA ARG A 17 -17.48 -6.55 19.39
C ARG A 17 -17.82 -7.82 18.62
N THR A 18 -17.00 -8.21 17.66
CA THR A 18 -17.28 -9.32 16.73
C THR A 18 -16.39 -10.54 16.97
N GLY A 19 -15.30 -10.40 17.71
CA GLY A 19 -14.28 -11.44 17.90
C GLY A 19 -13.47 -11.76 16.64
N ARG A 20 -13.65 -11.02 15.54
CA ARG A 20 -12.90 -11.23 14.30
C ARG A 20 -11.46 -10.76 14.48
N GLU A 21 -10.52 -11.47 13.85
CA GLU A 21 -9.14 -11.02 13.79
C GLU A 21 -9.00 -9.81 12.87
N VAL A 22 -8.27 -8.80 13.32
CA VAL A 22 -7.92 -7.58 12.61
C VAL A 22 -6.42 -7.46 12.54
N TRP A 23 -5.88 -7.19 11.36
CA TRP A 23 -4.45 -6.95 11.15
C TRP A 23 -4.18 -5.48 10.95
N GLN A 24 -3.25 -4.94 11.74
CA GLN A 24 -2.64 -3.65 11.49
C GLN A 24 -1.39 -3.87 10.62
N LEU A 25 -1.36 -3.21 9.45
CA LEU A 25 -0.27 -3.32 8.48
C LEU A 25 0.76 -2.19 8.59
N THR A 26 0.41 -1.06 9.19
CA THR A 26 1.32 0.10 9.25
C THR A 26 1.29 0.74 10.63
N ASP A 27 2.44 1.19 11.12
CA ASP A 27 2.59 1.93 12.37
C ASP A 27 3.67 3.02 12.25
N GLY A 28 3.58 4.09 13.04
CA GLY A 28 4.58 5.16 13.07
C GLY A 28 3.99 6.56 12.89
N GLU A 29 4.87 7.56 12.80
CA GLU A 29 4.52 8.98 12.63
C GLU A 29 4.33 9.37 11.15
N PHE A 30 3.64 8.52 10.40
CA PHE A 30 3.30 8.75 9.01
C PHE A 30 1.91 8.22 8.72
N GLU A 31 1.29 8.74 7.66
CA GLU A 31 -0.02 8.32 7.21
C GLU A 31 0.15 7.37 6.05
N CYS A 32 -0.54 6.23 6.13
CA CYS A 32 -0.71 5.33 5.01
C CYS A 32 -2.21 5.08 4.79
N VAL A 33 -2.66 5.10 3.53
CA VAL A 33 -4.06 4.92 3.15
C VAL A 33 -4.21 3.93 1.99
N PRO A 34 -5.31 3.16 1.95
CA PRO A 34 -5.62 2.36 0.77
C PRO A 34 -6.00 3.27 -0.42
N PRO A 35 -6.05 2.72 -1.64
CA PRO A 35 -6.73 3.34 -2.77
C PRO A 35 -8.18 3.73 -2.46
N TYR A 36 -8.79 4.53 -3.33
CA TYR A 36 -10.24 4.76 -3.28
C TYR A 36 -11.02 3.44 -3.34
N MET A 37 -12.20 3.42 -2.71
CA MET A 37 -13.01 2.22 -2.50
C MET A 37 -13.43 1.47 -3.77
N ASP A 38 -13.44 2.14 -4.93
CA ASP A 38 -13.75 1.57 -6.24
C ASP A 38 -12.52 1.00 -6.97
N THR A 39 -11.34 1.14 -6.36
CA THR A 39 -10.07 0.70 -6.90
C THR A 39 -9.56 -0.52 -6.11
N PRO A 40 -9.23 -1.65 -6.78
CA PRO A 40 -8.72 -2.82 -6.08
C PRO A 40 -7.34 -2.54 -5.46
N ALA A 41 -7.25 -2.77 -4.15
CA ALA A 41 -6.00 -2.67 -3.40
C ALA A 41 -5.20 -3.98 -3.40
N TRP A 42 -5.85 -5.11 -3.70
CA TRP A 42 -5.28 -6.45 -3.61
C TRP A 42 -4.99 -7.00 -5.01
N SER A 43 -3.89 -7.74 -5.17
CA SER A 43 -3.70 -8.57 -6.35
C SER A 43 -4.70 -9.72 -6.36
N GLY A 44 -5.13 -10.17 -7.54
CA GLY A 44 -6.13 -11.24 -7.68
C GLY A 44 -5.69 -12.62 -7.14
N ASP A 45 -4.43 -12.76 -6.75
CA ASP A 45 -3.82 -13.97 -6.17
C ASP A 45 -3.51 -13.83 -4.66
N ASP A 46 -3.99 -12.77 -4.02
CA ASP A 46 -3.77 -12.47 -2.59
C ASP A 46 -2.30 -12.43 -2.16
N ARG A 47 -1.35 -12.20 -3.08
CA ARG A 47 0.08 -12.06 -2.71
C ARG A 47 0.45 -10.65 -2.32
N TYR A 48 -0.20 -9.65 -2.93
CA TYR A 48 0.18 -8.26 -2.80
C TYR A 48 -0.97 -7.35 -2.40
N LEU A 49 -0.63 -6.29 -1.64
CA LEU A 49 -1.50 -5.16 -1.33
C LEU A 49 -0.80 -3.86 -1.72
N VAL A 50 -1.50 -2.94 -2.37
CA VAL A 50 -1.00 -1.58 -2.63
C VAL A 50 -1.63 -0.54 -1.71
N PHE A 51 -0.84 0.49 -1.41
CA PHE A 51 -1.26 1.58 -0.55
C PHE A 51 -0.42 2.83 -0.86
N MET A 52 -0.94 4.00 -0.49
CA MET A 52 -0.19 5.25 -0.47
C MET A 52 0.38 5.45 0.93
N CYS A 53 1.61 5.97 1.03
CA CYS A 53 2.18 6.34 2.33
C CYS A 53 3.09 7.56 2.22
N ASN A 54 3.11 8.42 3.24
CA ASN A 54 3.95 9.63 3.27
C ASN A 54 5.25 9.48 4.08
N ARG A 55 5.66 8.24 4.39
CA ARG A 55 6.87 7.93 5.17
C ARG A 55 8.15 8.57 4.62
N SER A 56 8.27 8.75 3.30
CA SER A 56 9.43 9.38 2.67
C SER A 56 9.38 10.93 2.67
N GLY A 57 8.42 11.53 3.39
CA GLY A 57 8.19 12.98 3.47
C GLY A 57 7.14 13.53 2.48
N PHE A 58 6.74 12.73 1.49
CA PHE A 58 5.66 13.02 0.55
C PHE A 58 4.88 11.73 0.27
N TRP A 59 3.62 11.84 -0.15
CA TRP A 59 2.81 10.67 -0.52
C TRP A 59 3.42 9.91 -1.71
N GLN A 60 3.70 8.63 -1.51
CA GLN A 60 4.25 7.72 -2.53
C GLN A 60 3.47 6.39 -2.55
N PRO A 61 3.40 5.71 -3.70
CA PRO A 61 2.78 4.40 -3.81
C PRO A 61 3.76 3.29 -3.35
N TYR A 62 3.24 2.34 -2.59
CA TYR A 62 3.96 1.17 -2.11
C TYR A 62 3.18 -0.11 -2.41
N ARG A 63 3.91 -1.22 -2.53
CA ARG A 63 3.38 -2.57 -2.60
C ARG A 63 3.93 -3.39 -1.43
N LEU A 64 3.03 -3.99 -0.67
CA LEU A 64 3.30 -4.98 0.37
C LEU A 64 3.18 -6.39 -0.20
N GLU A 65 4.18 -7.24 0.05
CA GLU A 65 4.09 -8.69 -0.09
C GLU A 65 3.66 -9.34 1.23
N LEU A 66 2.51 -9.99 1.25
CA LEU A 66 1.88 -10.44 2.50
C LEU A 66 2.62 -11.59 3.19
N ALA A 67 3.29 -12.44 2.41
CA ALA A 67 4.02 -13.59 2.94
C ALA A 67 5.27 -13.16 3.74
N THR A 68 5.95 -12.12 3.28
CA THR A 68 7.23 -11.65 3.85
C THR A 68 7.05 -10.44 4.75
N GLY A 69 5.96 -9.68 4.56
CA GLY A 69 5.81 -8.36 5.17
C GLY A 69 6.68 -7.29 4.51
N GLU A 70 7.33 -7.58 3.38
CA GLU A 70 8.17 -6.58 2.71
C GLU A 70 7.30 -5.59 1.93
N ALA A 71 7.43 -4.31 2.26
CA ALA A 71 6.88 -3.21 1.49
C ALA A 71 7.98 -2.53 0.68
N ALA A 72 7.70 -2.29 -0.60
CA ALA A 72 8.60 -1.58 -1.51
C ALA A 72 7.87 -0.44 -2.20
N GLN A 73 8.52 0.72 -2.30
CA GLN A 73 8.01 1.84 -3.10
C GLN A 73 7.96 1.40 -4.57
N LEU A 74 6.84 1.68 -5.24
CA LEU A 74 6.62 1.28 -6.62
C LEU A 74 7.29 2.24 -7.61
N CYS A 75 7.14 3.55 -7.38
CA CYS A 75 7.70 4.61 -8.21
C CYS A 75 7.80 5.92 -7.41
N GLU A 76 8.53 6.90 -7.95
CA GLU A 76 8.64 8.25 -7.37
C GLU A 76 7.65 9.19 -8.06
N VAL A 77 6.64 9.67 -7.34
CA VAL A 77 5.64 10.64 -7.84
C VAL A 77 5.87 12.02 -7.21
N SER A 78 5.88 13.07 -8.03
CA SER A 78 6.12 14.44 -7.57
C SER A 78 4.85 15.23 -7.23
N ASP A 79 3.69 14.77 -7.72
CA ASP A 79 2.38 15.36 -7.42
C ASP A 79 1.38 14.21 -7.22
N ALA A 80 1.39 13.64 -6.02
CA ALA A 80 0.47 12.61 -5.61
C ALA A 80 -0.91 13.23 -5.32
N GLY A 81 -1.55 13.78 -6.36
CA GLY A 81 -3.00 13.87 -6.36
C GLY A 81 -3.53 12.48 -6.00
N PHE A 82 -4.46 12.40 -5.05
CA PHE A 82 -4.90 11.19 -4.32
C PHE A 82 -5.42 10.00 -5.19
N PHE A 83 -5.15 9.94 -6.49
CA PHE A 83 -5.93 9.20 -7.47
C PHE A 83 -5.24 8.05 -8.22
N SER A 84 -3.99 7.67 -7.98
CA SER A 84 -3.34 6.78 -8.97
C SER A 84 -2.52 5.62 -8.44
N VAL A 85 -2.95 4.90 -7.40
CA VAL A 85 -2.42 3.53 -7.21
C VAL A 85 -3.55 2.51 -7.37
N ALA A 86 -3.46 1.72 -8.45
CA ALA A 86 -4.38 0.64 -8.75
C ALA A 86 -3.59 -0.61 -9.10
N VAL A 87 -4.09 -1.77 -8.67
CA VAL A 87 -3.55 -3.08 -9.06
C VAL A 87 -4.39 -3.66 -10.17
N ASP A 88 -3.76 -4.24 -11.18
CA ASP A 88 -4.42 -5.10 -12.15
C ASP A 88 -5.10 -6.28 -11.42
N PRO A 89 -6.43 -6.42 -11.52
CA PRO A 89 -7.16 -7.49 -10.84
C PRO A 89 -6.78 -8.91 -11.29
N ILE A 90 -6.01 -9.08 -12.38
CA ILE A 90 -5.49 -10.37 -12.86
C ILE A 90 -4.03 -10.60 -12.38
N GLY A 91 -3.44 -9.62 -11.68
CA GLY A 91 -2.36 -9.83 -10.73
C GLY A 91 -0.94 -9.52 -11.21
N ASN A 92 -0.74 -8.83 -12.33
CA ASN A 92 0.62 -8.65 -12.87
C ASN A 92 1.14 -7.21 -12.93
N GLU A 93 0.32 -6.17 -12.74
CA GLU A 93 0.76 -4.78 -12.88
C GLU A 93 0.18 -3.88 -11.76
N ALA A 94 0.99 -2.95 -11.24
CA ALA A 94 0.52 -1.86 -10.40
C ALA A 94 0.77 -0.56 -11.16
N TYR A 95 -0.30 0.19 -11.43
CA TYR A 95 -0.20 1.46 -12.16
C TYR A 95 0.03 2.57 -11.16
N CYS A 96 1.05 3.39 -11.41
CA CYS A 96 1.15 4.73 -10.86
C CYS A 96 1.04 5.74 -11.99
N ALA A 97 0.05 6.64 -11.93
CA ALA A 97 0.02 7.76 -12.85
C ALA A 97 0.90 8.86 -12.27
N ASP A 98 2.07 9.09 -12.87
CA ASP A 98 2.82 10.31 -12.61
C ASP A 98 2.25 11.41 -13.50
N GLY A 99 1.88 12.55 -12.92
CA GLY A 99 1.32 13.69 -13.65
C GLY A 99 2.32 14.41 -14.57
N ARG A 100 3.33 13.72 -15.10
CA ARG A 100 4.26 14.27 -16.07
C ARG A 100 3.77 13.89 -17.46
N GLY A 101 3.10 14.85 -18.10
CA GLY A 101 2.93 14.82 -19.56
C GLY A 101 4.26 14.83 -20.29
#